data_AF-A0A7S2G237-F1
#
_entry.id   AF-A0A7S2G237-F1
#
_cell.length_a   1.000
_cell.length_b   1.000
_cell.length_c   1.000
_cell.angle_alpha   90.00
_cell.angle_beta   90.00
_cell.angle_gamma   90.00
#
_symmetry.space_group_name_H-M   'P 1'
#
loop_
_entity.id
_entity.type
_entity.pdbx_description
1 polymer ?
#
loop_
_entity_poly.entity_id
_entity_poly.type
_entity_poly.pdbx_seq_one_letter_code
_entity_poly.pdbx_strand_id
1 'polypeptide(L)'
;EIGIWKIDNPEANVSFERRTKGMLTLDSWVNASGLDSRNSLQEVCRRGFLFPVTGSGLKFTHGNIPRENIEEGEGGSTLGPRTFILCDVAVGRSFIQDDPEGPVTPPMGY
;
A
#
# COMPACT_ATOMS: atom_id res chain seq x y z
N GLU A 1 -13.34 -6.11 18.62
CA GLU A 1 -13.73 -7.17 17.65
C GLU A 1 -12.87 -7.02 16.41
N ILE A 2 -12.36 -8.13 15.84
CA ILE A 2 -11.55 -8.10 14.63
C ILE A 2 -12.43 -8.57 13.48
N GLY A 3 -12.60 -7.72 12.47
CA GLY A 3 -13.26 -8.09 11.21
C GLY A 3 -12.24 -8.33 10.12
N ILE A 4 -12.43 -9.40 9.35
CA ILE A 4 -11.61 -9.72 8.18
C ILE A 4 -12.56 -9.84 6.99
N TRP A 5 -12.29 -9.09 5.94
CA TRP A 5 -13.09 -9.09 4.71
C TRP A 5 -12.19 -9.38 3.52
N LYS A 6 -12.68 -10.22 2.61
CA LYS A 6 -12.09 -10.38 1.28
C LYS A 6 -12.80 -9.44 0.33
N ILE A 7 -12.03 -8.61 -0.35
CA ILE A 7 -12.53 -7.64 -1.33
C ILE A 7 -12.02 -8.08 -2.69
N ASP A 8 -12.91 -8.15 -3.66
CA ASP A 8 -12.59 -8.62 -5.01
C ASP A 8 -13.12 -7.65 -6.06
N ASN A 9 -12.27 -7.29 -7.02
CA ASN A 9 -12.59 -6.40 -8.12
C ASN A 9 -12.11 -7.03 -9.43
N PRO A 10 -13.00 -7.73 -10.17
CA PRO A 10 -12.61 -8.49 -11.35
C PRO A 10 -11.89 -7.66 -12.42
N GLU A 11 -12.32 -6.40 -12.64
CA GLU A 11 -11.70 -5.51 -13.62
C GLU A 11 -10.28 -5.11 -13.22
N ALA A 12 -10.09 -4.81 -11.93
CA ALA A 12 -8.78 -4.49 -11.38
C ALA A 12 -7.83 -5.70 -11.44
N ASN A 13 -8.32 -6.90 -11.10
CA ASN A 13 -7.54 -8.13 -11.12
C ASN A 13 -7.07 -8.47 -12.53
N VAL A 14 -7.97 -8.50 -13.52
CA VAL A 14 -7.61 -8.78 -14.92
C VAL A 14 -6.59 -7.76 -15.43
N SER A 15 -6.77 -6.49 -15.09
CA SER A 15 -5.84 -5.43 -15.48
C SER A 15 -4.48 -5.57 -14.79
N PHE A 16 -4.46 -5.99 -13.52
CA PHE A 16 -3.24 -6.27 -12.76
C PHE A 16 -2.50 -7.45 -13.39
N GLU A 17 -3.11 -8.63 -13.45
CA GLU A 17 -2.52 -9.86 -14.00
C GLU A 17 -1.93 -9.66 -15.40
N ARG A 18 -2.64 -8.92 -16.28
CA ARG A 18 -2.15 -8.63 -17.63
C ARG A 18 -0.90 -7.76 -17.62
N ARG A 19 -0.84 -6.74 -16.76
CA ARG A 19 0.28 -5.80 -16.68
C ARG A 19 1.48 -6.36 -15.93
N THR A 20 1.26 -7.27 -15.00
CA THR A 20 2.28 -7.79 -14.08
C THR A 20 2.74 -9.20 -14.44
N LYS A 21 2.32 -9.71 -15.60
CA LYS A 21 2.68 -11.04 -16.08
C LYS A 21 4.19 -11.25 -16.08
N GLY A 22 4.65 -12.22 -15.29
CA GLY A 22 6.07 -12.57 -15.17
C GLY A 22 6.86 -11.70 -14.21
N MET A 23 6.23 -10.78 -13.48
CA MET A 23 6.82 -10.03 -12.38
C MET A 23 6.71 -10.80 -11.07
N LEU A 24 7.59 -10.50 -10.12
CA LEU A 24 7.43 -10.96 -8.75
C LEU A 24 6.30 -10.16 -8.09
N THR A 25 5.43 -10.82 -7.34
CA THR A 25 4.36 -10.17 -6.59
C THR A 25 4.59 -10.36 -5.09
N LEU A 26 4.37 -9.31 -4.30
CA LEU A 26 4.54 -9.29 -2.87
C LEU A 26 3.22 -8.96 -2.16
N ASP A 27 2.86 -9.78 -1.17
CA ASP A 27 1.77 -9.49 -0.24
C ASP A 27 2.14 -8.31 0.64
N SER A 28 1.44 -7.19 0.49
CA SER A 28 1.82 -5.94 1.12
C SER A 28 0.70 -5.32 1.94
N TRP A 29 1.05 -4.80 3.10
CA TRP A 29 0.17 -4.10 4.01
C TRP A 29 0.18 -2.60 3.77
N VAL A 30 -1.01 -2.01 3.89
CA VAL A 30 -1.23 -0.57 3.88
C VAL A 30 -2.10 -0.19 5.07
N ASN A 31 -1.70 0.84 5.82
CA ASN A 31 -2.53 1.43 6.86
C ASN A 31 -3.56 2.37 6.22
N ALA A 32 -4.86 2.06 6.35
CA ALA A 32 -5.91 2.86 5.72
C ALA A 32 -6.00 4.28 6.29
N SER A 33 -5.56 4.52 7.52
CA SER A 33 -5.53 5.85 8.14
C SER A 33 -4.50 6.78 7.49
N GLY A 34 -3.47 6.25 6.83
CA GLY A 34 -2.45 7.03 6.13
C GLY A 34 -2.80 7.36 4.68
N LEU A 35 -3.97 6.94 4.19
CA LEU A 35 -4.37 7.15 2.80
C LEU A 35 -5.04 8.52 2.61
N ASP A 36 -4.75 9.17 1.48
CA ASP A 36 -5.39 10.43 1.10
C ASP A 36 -6.87 10.22 0.72
N SER A 37 -7.62 11.31 0.57
CA SER A 37 -9.04 11.26 0.18
C SER A 37 -9.29 10.58 -1.17
N ARG A 38 -8.29 10.55 -2.06
CA ARG A 38 -8.36 9.88 -3.36
C ARG A 38 -8.15 8.37 -3.25
N ASN A 39 -7.48 7.92 -2.19
CA ASN A 39 -7.28 6.52 -1.82
C ASN A 39 -8.05 6.16 -0.54
N SER A 40 -9.23 6.76 -0.32
CA SER A 40 -10.11 6.28 0.75
C SER A 40 -10.38 4.78 0.57
N LEU A 41 -10.63 4.07 1.67
CA LEU A 41 -10.86 2.62 1.64
C LEU A 41 -11.89 2.23 0.56
N GLN A 42 -13.01 2.96 0.49
CA GLN A 42 -14.06 2.74 -0.50
C GLN A 42 -13.53 2.87 -1.94
N GLU A 43 -12.74 3.90 -2.23
CA GLU A 43 -12.20 4.12 -3.57
C GLU A 43 -11.16 3.07 -3.94
N VAL A 44 -10.28 2.67 -3.00
CA VAL A 44 -9.30 1.60 -3.23
C VAL A 44 -10.00 0.29 -3.55
N CYS A 45 -11.08 -0.05 -2.83
CA CYS A 45 -11.87 -1.24 -3.12
C CYS A 45 -12.54 -1.17 -4.51
N ARG A 46 -12.99 0.03 -4.91
CA ARG A 46 -13.71 0.25 -6.16
C ARG A 46 -12.82 0.23 -7.40
N ARG A 47 -11.56 0.66 -7.32
CA ARG A 47 -10.69 0.83 -8.52
C ARG A 47 -9.21 0.54 -8.32
N GLY A 48 -8.79 0.16 -7.12
CA GLY A 48 -7.38 0.07 -6.73
C GLY A 48 -6.77 1.43 -6.34
N PHE A 49 -5.48 1.41 -6.07
CA PHE A 49 -4.72 2.59 -5.64
C PHE A 49 -4.45 3.56 -6.79
N LEU A 50 -4.50 4.86 -6.51
CA LEU A 50 -3.92 5.91 -7.35
C LEU A 50 -2.68 6.49 -6.74
N PHE A 51 -1.66 6.60 -7.58
CA PHE A 51 -0.48 7.36 -7.24
C PHE A 51 -0.77 8.87 -7.18
N PRO A 52 -0.12 9.60 -6.25
CA PRO A 52 -0.10 11.05 -6.24
C PRO A 52 0.38 11.65 -7.57
N VAL A 53 -0.30 12.72 -8.01
CA VAL A 53 0.09 13.47 -9.22
C VAL A 53 1.44 14.15 -9.02
N THR A 54 1.80 14.43 -7.77
CA THR A 54 3.10 14.96 -7.35
C THR A 54 4.26 14.00 -7.59
N GLY A 55 3.98 12.72 -7.87
CA GLY A 55 5.01 11.69 -8.06
C GLY A 55 5.62 11.15 -6.76
N SER A 56 5.12 11.54 -5.59
CA SER A 56 5.66 11.14 -4.27
C SER A 56 5.48 9.65 -3.93
N GLY A 57 4.91 8.84 -4.83
CA GLY A 57 4.71 7.41 -4.61
C GLY A 57 3.66 7.08 -3.54
N LEU A 58 3.60 5.80 -3.18
CA LEU A 58 2.81 5.25 -2.07
C LEU A 58 3.69 4.28 -1.29
N LYS A 59 3.51 4.23 0.04
CA LYS A 59 4.26 3.32 0.92
C LYS A 59 3.48 2.03 1.12
N PHE A 60 4.15 0.91 0.85
CA PHE A 60 3.64 -0.44 1.06
C PHE A 60 4.59 -1.19 1.98
N THR A 61 4.06 -1.96 2.94
CA THR A 61 4.86 -2.71 3.91
C THR A 61 4.74 -4.20 3.65
N HIS A 62 5.80 -4.85 3.17
CA HIS A 62 5.81 -6.31 3.01
C HIS A 62 6.24 -7.01 4.31
N GLY A 63 5.61 -8.16 4.62
CA GLY A 63 5.91 -8.96 5.80
C GLY A 63 5.04 -8.60 7.01
N ASN A 64 5.68 -8.17 8.10
CA ASN A 64 4.99 -7.90 9.38
C ASN A 64 4.52 -6.44 9.46
N ILE A 65 3.39 -6.20 10.11
CA ILE A 65 2.92 -4.85 10.45
C ILE A 65 3.72 -4.33 11.64
N PRO A 66 4.50 -3.24 11.50
CA PRO A 66 5.27 -2.68 12.60
C PRO A 66 4.38 -2.20 13.75
N ARG A 67 4.86 -2.37 14.98
CA ARG A 67 4.11 -2.07 16.20
C ARG A 67 3.86 -0.57 16.39
N GLU A 68 4.60 0.28 15.74
CA GLU A 68 4.34 1.72 15.67
C GLU A 68 3.08 2.04 14.86
N ASN A 69 2.80 1.32 13.77
CA ASN A 69 1.52 1.43 13.05
C ASN A 69 0.35 0.80 13.85
N ILE A 70 0.73 -0.12 14.74
CA ILE A 70 0.09 -0.65 15.95
C ILE A 70 -0.29 0.34 17.07
N GLU A 71 0.32 1.52 17.11
CA GLU A 71 0.29 2.37 18.32
C GLU A 71 0.03 3.85 17.97
N GLU A 72 0.44 4.33 16.80
CA GLU A 72 0.17 5.68 16.29
C GLU A 72 -1.25 5.80 15.70
N GLY A 73 -2.18 6.30 16.52
CA GLY A 73 -3.38 6.97 16.05
C GLY A 73 -3.17 8.49 16.11
N GLU A 74 -3.81 9.25 15.22
CA GLU A 74 -3.83 10.72 15.31
C GLU A 74 -4.21 11.15 16.74
N GLY A 75 -3.30 11.88 17.40
CA GLY A 75 -3.50 12.41 18.76
C GLY A 75 -3.08 11.51 19.93
N GLY A 76 -2.31 10.45 19.70
CA GLY A 76 -1.75 9.63 20.80
C GLY A 76 -2.79 8.76 21.55
N SER A 77 -3.98 8.62 20.97
CA SER A 77 -5.02 7.74 21.50
C SER A 77 -4.93 6.35 20.87
N THR A 78 -4.58 5.36 21.68
CA THR A 78 -4.49 3.94 21.29
C THR A 78 -5.85 3.25 21.14
N LEU A 79 -6.96 4.00 21.11
CA LEU A 79 -8.32 3.48 21.36
C LEU A 79 -9.22 3.42 20.11
N GLY A 80 -8.74 3.84 18.93
CA GLY A 80 -9.53 3.81 17.69
C GLY A 80 -9.46 2.46 16.94
N PRO A 81 -10.51 2.08 16.20
CA PRO A 81 -10.45 0.93 15.29
C PRO A 81 -9.39 1.17 14.21
N ARG A 82 -8.52 0.18 14.01
CA ARG A 82 -7.46 0.24 13.01
C ARG A 82 -7.79 -0.64 11.82
N THR A 83 -7.68 -0.07 10.63
CA THR A 83 -7.97 -0.77 9.39
C THR A 83 -6.71 -0.88 8.56
N PHE A 84 -6.35 -2.12 8.23
CA PHE A 84 -5.24 -2.44 7.34
C PHE A 84 -5.79 -3.10 6.08
N ILE A 85 -5.14 -2.82 4.96
CA ILE A 85 -5.43 -3.43 3.66
C ILE A 85 -4.25 -4.35 3.33
N LEU A 86 -4.54 -5.62 3.04
CA LEU A 86 -3.58 -6.54 2.42
C LEU A 86 -3.82 -6.55 0.92
N CYS A 87 -2.79 -6.30 0.13
CA CYS A 87 -2.87 -6.24 -1.33
C CYS A 87 -1.62 -6.76 -2.03
N ASP A 88 -1.80 -7.19 -3.27
CA ASP A 88 -0.72 -7.65 -4.14
C ASP A 88 0.00 -6.47 -4.78
N VAL A 89 1.32 -6.41 -4.62
CA VAL A 89 2.18 -5.43 -5.28
C VAL A 89 3.16 -6.15 -6.18
N ALA A 90 3.04 -5.95 -7.49
CA ALA A 90 4.02 -6.44 -8.44
C ALA A 90 5.27 -5.56 -8.42
N VAL A 91 6.42 -6.17 -8.14
CA VAL A 91 7.71 -5.51 -8.04
C VAL A 91 8.59 -5.86 -9.23
N GLY A 92 9.24 -4.83 -9.78
CA GLY A 92 10.24 -4.96 -10.83
C GLY A 92 11.64 -5.10 -10.24
N ARG A 93 12.60 -4.36 -10.79
CA ARG A 93 13.95 -4.26 -10.20
C ARG A 93 13.88 -3.34 -8.99
N SER A 94 14.05 -3.90 -7.80
CA SER A 94 14.06 -3.10 -6.57
C SER A 94 15.35 -2.31 -6.45
N PHE A 95 15.22 -1.03 -6.11
CA PHE A 95 16.34 -0.18 -5.67
C PHE A 95 16.33 -0.14 -4.13
N ILE A 96 17.50 -0.38 -3.53
CA ILE A 96 17.66 -0.31 -2.08
C ILE A 96 18.00 1.13 -1.72
N GLN A 97 17.19 1.72 -0.86
CA GLN A 97 17.44 3.04 -0.30
C GLN A 97 17.89 2.88 1.15
N ASP A 98 19.13 3.30 1.43
CA ASP A 98 19.72 3.18 2.77
C ASP A 98 19.16 4.23 3.74
N ASP A 99 18.90 5.44 3.25
CA ASP A 99 18.34 6.54 4.04
C ASP A 99 16.83 6.66 3.82
N PRO A 100 15.98 6.26 4.78
CA PRO A 100 14.53 6.31 4.63
C PRO A 100 13.95 7.73 4.51
N GLU A 101 14.68 8.76 4.94
CA GLU A 101 14.26 10.18 4.80
C GLU A 101 14.94 10.88 3.60
N GLY A 102 15.84 10.17 2.92
CA GLY A 102 16.56 10.68 1.76
C GLY A 102 15.66 10.88 0.53
N PRO A 103 16.12 11.67 -0.46
CA PRO A 103 15.39 11.87 -1.71
C PRO A 103 15.25 10.55 -2.47
N VAL A 104 14.01 10.12 -2.70
CA VAL A 104 13.68 8.91 -3.46
C VAL A 104 13.78 9.21 -4.95
N THR A 105 14.96 9.05 -5.53
CA THR A 105 15.15 9.12 -6.99
C THR A 105 15.82 7.84 -7.47
N PRO A 106 15.03 6.81 -7.86
CA PRO A 106 15.60 5.58 -8.37
C PRO A 106 16.39 5.86 -9.66
N PRO A 107 17.55 5.22 -9.88
CA PRO A 107 18.28 5.30 -11.13
C PRO A 107 17.43 4.79 -12.30
N MET A 108 17.76 5.24 -13.52
CA MET A 108 17.04 4.80 -14.72
C MET A 108 17.03 3.27 -14.83
N GLY A 109 15.82 2.70 -14.98
CA GLY A 109 15.63 1.26 -15.14
C GLY A 109 15.28 0.52 -13.85
N TYR A 110 15.14 1.21 -12.72
CA TYR A 110 14.54 0.69 -11.49
C TYR A 110 13.09 1.17 -11.37
#